data_AF-A0A7S0QFS9-F1
#
_entry.id   AF-A0A7S0QFS9-F1
#
_cell.length_a   1.000
_cell.length_b   1.000
_cell.length_c   1.000
_cell.angle_alpha   90.00
_cell.angle_beta   90.00
_cell.angle_gamma   90.00
#
_symmetry.space_group_name_H-M   'P 1'
#
loop_
_entity.id
_entity.type
_entity.pdbx_description
1 polymer ?
#
loop_
_entity_poly.entity_id
_entity_poly.type
_entity_poly.pdbx_seq_one_letter_code
_entity_poly.pdbx_strand_id
1 'polypeptide(L)'
;QACAMAAGDPYPEWIRRFVDQQSFELKPWIRCDGTGRYPYIEVSIKGARHNNEDTSFGDGNLFAVFDGHGGKFASQLLRSKMAENFYASLGQCQSEDELIQGVPPRVVQALDEAYCRLQELMPVEFPSAQSGSTATVCCVHGTPGVSQRVIASCLGDSKALLFDLETGAVPTGPCRVWDAEMGTLQSPGVPSVARAETMCHNLTGGVIVDANGEPCGMEKDPYGVGFRELSLLRSRYGFPASRRPFNVSNMPGEERWRILDVEPSRALGHKLKREPPLRHPEIFDWSVADPSRTALMLSCDGFYSKDAFHSADSVCSFLADPAAYLANPRLFENTCLKALLERLGEAHKLPDPRHVSMGALFDGIRNIVFNKLSDETWTSAYDSAYKFLSQFAAERPTPNIRTHPVMTLLAACYFAVLMVSDDNVSVTLVLLDGVPRFAGARADLGPLPQ
;
A
#
# COMPACT_ATOMS: atom_id res chain seq x y z
N GLN A 1 10.53 27.06 -13.33
CA GLN A 1 11.57 26.60 -14.28
C GLN A 1 11.52 25.09 -14.31
N ALA A 2 10.85 24.50 -15.31
CA ALA A 2 10.94 23.07 -15.53
C ALA A 2 12.29 22.80 -16.20
N CYS A 3 13.22 22.16 -15.48
CA CYS A 3 14.40 21.58 -16.12
C CYS A 3 13.89 20.55 -17.12
N ALA A 4 13.99 20.86 -18.42
CA ALA A 4 13.86 19.85 -19.45
C ALA A 4 14.98 18.84 -19.23
N MET A 5 14.69 17.76 -18.51
CA MET A 5 15.63 16.64 -18.41
C MET A 5 15.80 16.09 -19.81
N ALA A 6 17.04 16.07 -20.29
CA ALA A 6 17.40 15.54 -21.59
C ALA A 6 16.81 14.13 -21.76
N ALA A 7 16.47 13.75 -23.00
CA ALA A 7 16.14 12.37 -23.34
C ALA A 7 17.26 11.46 -22.83
N GLY A 8 16.98 10.77 -21.73
CA GLY A 8 18.00 10.13 -20.91
C GLY A 8 17.37 9.05 -20.06
N ASP A 9 18.24 8.33 -19.38
CA ASP A 9 17.88 7.28 -18.44
C ASP A 9 17.14 7.84 -17.22
N PRO A 10 15.95 7.33 -16.84
CA PRO A 10 15.25 7.79 -15.64
C PRO A 10 15.97 7.44 -14.35
N TYR A 11 16.92 6.51 -14.40
CA TYR A 11 17.65 6.02 -13.25
C TYR A 11 19.03 6.70 -13.16
N PRO A 12 19.34 7.37 -12.04
CA PRO A 12 20.72 7.72 -11.73
C PRO A 12 21.62 6.48 -11.83
N GLU A 13 22.84 6.65 -12.36
CA GLU A 13 23.79 5.55 -12.60
C GLU A 13 24.03 4.69 -11.34
N TRP A 14 24.06 5.32 -10.17
CA TRP A 14 24.24 4.62 -8.90
C TRP A 14 23.08 3.69 -8.54
N ILE A 15 21.82 4.01 -8.92
CA ILE A 15 20.68 3.09 -8.68
C ILE A 15 20.87 1.84 -9.53
N ARG A 16 21.26 1.97 -10.80
CA ARG A 16 21.53 0.82 -11.66
C ARG A 16 22.63 -0.06 -11.07
N ARG A 17 23.75 0.55 -10.67
CA ARG A 17 24.85 -0.16 -10.01
C ARG A 17 24.39 -0.87 -8.74
N PHE A 18 23.59 -0.20 -7.91
CA PHE A 18 23.03 -0.80 -6.70
C PHE A 18 22.15 -2.01 -7.02
N VAL A 19 21.22 -1.87 -7.98
CA VAL A 19 20.34 -2.95 -8.41
C VAL A 19 21.15 -4.12 -8.97
N ASP A 20 22.11 -3.86 -9.85
CA ASP A 20 22.95 -4.89 -10.45
C ASP A 20 23.82 -5.66 -9.46
N GLN A 21 24.15 -5.04 -8.32
CA GLN A 21 24.87 -5.68 -7.21
C GLN A 21 23.96 -6.52 -6.29
N GLN A 22 22.63 -6.39 -6.39
CA GLN A 22 21.72 -7.21 -5.59
C GLN A 22 21.66 -8.65 -6.12
N SER A 23 21.50 -9.60 -5.20
CA SER A 23 21.09 -10.95 -5.57
C SER A 23 19.74 -10.90 -6.28
N PHE A 24 19.48 -11.87 -7.17
CA PHE A 24 18.24 -11.92 -7.95
C PHE A 24 16.98 -11.81 -7.08
N GLU A 25 17.02 -12.41 -5.89
CA GLU A 25 15.90 -12.43 -4.94
C GLU A 25 15.64 -11.10 -4.21
N LEU A 26 16.68 -10.26 -4.04
CA LEU A 26 16.58 -8.96 -3.36
C LEU A 26 16.51 -7.79 -4.34
N LYS A 27 16.66 -8.08 -5.63
CA LYS A 27 16.66 -7.08 -6.68
C LYS A 27 15.28 -6.39 -6.70
N PRO A 28 15.21 -5.08 -6.43
CA PRO A 28 13.94 -4.36 -6.51
C PRO A 28 13.43 -4.42 -7.95
N TRP A 29 12.11 -4.48 -8.12
CA TRP A 29 11.49 -4.23 -9.41
C TRP A 29 11.00 -2.78 -9.43
N ILE A 30 11.41 -2.04 -10.45
CA ILE A 30 11.07 -0.64 -10.65
C ILE A 30 10.57 -0.46 -12.08
N ARG A 31 9.39 0.13 -12.24
CA ARG A 31 8.89 0.59 -13.53
C ARG A 31 8.61 2.08 -13.46
N CYS A 32 9.07 2.81 -14.46
CA CYS A 32 8.61 4.16 -14.74
C CYS A 32 7.93 4.15 -16.11
N ASP A 33 6.72 4.69 -16.22
CA ASP A 33 6.01 4.78 -17.49
C ASP A 33 5.32 6.15 -17.60
N GLY A 34 5.73 6.92 -18.60
CA GLY A 34 5.19 8.23 -18.96
C GLY A 34 4.49 8.21 -20.33
N THR A 35 4.20 7.03 -20.89
CA THR A 35 3.51 6.90 -22.18
C THR A 35 2.00 7.05 -22.08
N GLY A 36 1.43 6.80 -20.90
CA GLY A 36 0.00 6.91 -20.62
C GLY A 36 -0.47 8.33 -20.34
N ARG A 37 -1.78 8.48 -20.07
CA ARG A 37 -2.40 9.76 -19.68
C ARG A 37 -1.83 10.30 -18.38
N TYR A 38 -1.56 9.41 -17.42
CA TYR A 38 -0.95 9.71 -16.14
C TYR A 38 0.38 8.97 -16.01
N PRO A 39 1.52 9.68 -15.90
CA PRO A 39 2.79 9.06 -15.60
C PRO A 39 2.76 8.39 -14.24
N TYR A 40 3.40 7.23 -14.13
CA TYR A 40 3.42 6.48 -12.88
C TYR A 40 4.76 5.78 -12.66
N ILE A 41 5.00 5.44 -11.39
CA ILE A 41 6.16 4.71 -10.92
C ILE A 41 5.67 3.54 -10.08
N GLU A 42 6.09 2.33 -10.41
CA GLU A 42 5.89 1.12 -9.62
C GLU A 42 7.22 0.76 -8.97
N VAL A 43 7.20 0.49 -7.67
CA VAL A 43 8.33 -0.06 -6.93
C VAL A 43 7.83 -1.26 -6.14
N SER A 44 8.56 -2.37 -6.19
CA SER A 44 8.31 -3.53 -5.36
C SER A 44 9.62 -4.12 -4.86
N ILE A 45 9.73 -4.31 -3.55
CA ILE A 45 10.85 -5.00 -2.90
C ILE A 45 10.33 -6.19 -2.08
N LYS A 46 11.09 -7.29 -2.10
CA LYS A 46 10.76 -8.51 -1.34
C LYS A 46 10.72 -8.28 0.17
N GLY A 47 11.51 -7.33 0.68
CA GLY A 47 11.70 -7.16 2.12
C GLY A 47 12.28 -8.43 2.75
N ALA A 48 11.88 -8.71 3.98
CA ALA A 48 12.33 -9.88 4.74
C ALA A 48 11.54 -11.17 4.46
N ARG A 49 10.68 -11.19 3.43
CA ARG A 49 9.94 -12.39 3.01
C ARG A 49 10.81 -13.34 2.20
N HIS A 50 10.45 -14.62 2.18
CA HIS A 50 11.10 -15.60 1.31
C HIS A 50 10.80 -15.36 -0.17
N ASN A 51 9.57 -14.93 -0.47
CA ASN A 51 9.09 -14.64 -1.82
C ASN A 51 8.50 -13.24 -1.88
N ASN A 52 8.46 -12.67 -3.08
CA ASN A 52 7.66 -11.49 -3.38
C ASN A 52 6.34 -11.94 -4.01
N GLU A 53 5.28 -11.95 -3.19
CA GLU A 53 3.93 -12.38 -3.59
C GLU A 53 3.11 -11.21 -4.16
N ASP A 54 3.61 -9.97 -4.02
CA ASP A 54 2.96 -8.79 -4.55
C ASP A 54 3.01 -8.70 -6.07
N THR A 55 1.99 -8.08 -6.63
CA THR A 55 1.96 -7.65 -8.02
C THR A 55 1.35 -6.26 -8.14
N SER A 56 1.64 -5.56 -9.24
CA SER A 56 1.00 -4.28 -9.55
C SER A 56 0.67 -4.19 -11.03
N PHE A 57 -0.18 -3.23 -11.36
CA PHE A 57 -0.62 -2.94 -12.71
C PHE A 57 -0.80 -1.43 -12.90
N GLY A 58 -0.45 -0.93 -14.08
CA GLY A 58 -0.77 0.42 -14.53
C GLY A 58 -0.90 0.47 -16.05
N ASP A 59 -1.96 1.09 -16.56
CA ASP A 59 -2.13 1.34 -18.00
C ASP A 59 -2.30 2.82 -18.35
N GLY A 60 -2.13 3.71 -17.37
CA GLY A 60 -2.28 5.14 -17.52
C GLY A 60 -3.67 5.68 -17.19
N ASN A 61 -4.69 4.84 -16.95
CA ASN A 61 -5.99 5.26 -16.40
C ASN A 61 -6.42 4.41 -15.19
N LEU A 62 -6.06 3.12 -15.20
CA LEU A 62 -6.31 2.17 -14.13
C LEU A 62 -4.97 1.74 -13.52
N PHE A 63 -4.90 1.79 -12.19
CA PHE A 63 -3.71 1.46 -11.41
C PHE A 63 -4.09 0.51 -10.30
N ALA A 64 -3.21 -0.43 -9.95
CA ALA A 64 -3.49 -1.40 -8.91
C ALA A 64 -2.23 -1.89 -8.19
N VAL A 65 -2.39 -2.20 -6.91
CA VAL A 65 -1.46 -3.01 -6.11
C VAL A 65 -2.24 -4.18 -5.51
N PHE A 66 -1.67 -5.37 -5.61
CA PHE A 66 -2.23 -6.63 -5.14
C PHE A 66 -1.23 -7.28 -4.20
N ASP A 67 -1.56 -7.33 -2.91
CA ASP A 67 -0.76 -7.99 -1.88
C ASP A 67 -1.14 -9.46 -1.85
N GLY A 68 -0.20 -10.34 -2.19
CA GLY A 68 -0.46 -11.77 -2.31
C GLY A 68 -0.17 -12.50 -1.00
N HIS A 69 -1.01 -13.46 -0.63
CA HIS A 69 -0.76 -14.28 0.56
C HIS A 69 -1.10 -15.75 0.36
N GLY A 70 -0.20 -16.62 0.81
CA GLY A 70 -0.33 -18.06 0.62
C GLY A 70 0.02 -18.49 -0.81
N GLY A 71 0.90 -17.74 -1.47
CA GLY A 71 1.33 -17.94 -2.84
C GLY A 71 0.89 -16.83 -3.79
N LYS A 72 1.60 -16.69 -4.91
CA LYS A 72 1.46 -15.59 -5.87
C LYS A 72 0.30 -15.72 -6.87
N PHE A 73 -0.39 -16.85 -6.91
CA PHE A 73 -1.37 -17.13 -7.98
C PHE A 73 -2.55 -16.14 -8.00
N ALA A 74 -3.06 -15.76 -6.82
CA ALA A 74 -4.18 -14.82 -6.72
C ALA A 74 -3.80 -13.41 -7.19
N SER A 75 -2.66 -12.88 -6.75
CA SER A 75 -2.15 -11.57 -7.17
C SER A 75 -1.75 -11.56 -8.65
N GLN A 76 -1.24 -12.68 -9.20
CA GLN A 76 -0.98 -12.83 -10.65
C GLN A 76 -2.26 -12.83 -11.48
N LEU A 77 -3.32 -13.52 -11.03
CA LEU A 77 -4.62 -13.51 -11.70
C LEU A 77 -5.19 -12.09 -11.73
N LEU A 78 -5.17 -11.41 -10.60
CA LEU A 78 -5.59 -10.02 -10.48
C LEU A 78 -4.83 -9.11 -11.45
N ARG A 79 -3.49 -9.18 -11.47
CA ARG A 79 -2.67 -8.40 -12.40
C ARG A 79 -3.00 -8.66 -13.87
N SER A 80 -3.30 -9.90 -14.24
CA SER A 80 -3.54 -10.26 -15.65
C SER A 80 -4.97 -10.01 -16.12
N LYS A 81 -5.96 -10.06 -15.23
CA LYS A 81 -7.39 -10.05 -15.59
C LYS A 81 -8.19 -8.87 -15.04
N MET A 82 -7.68 -8.10 -14.09
CA MET A 82 -8.45 -6.99 -13.48
C MET A 82 -8.84 -5.92 -14.51
N ALA A 83 -7.87 -5.43 -15.30
CA ALA A 83 -8.16 -4.42 -16.32
C ALA A 83 -9.10 -4.96 -17.42
N GLU A 84 -8.87 -6.19 -17.89
CA GLU A 84 -9.74 -6.86 -18.88
C GLU A 84 -11.20 -6.92 -18.38
N ASN A 85 -11.41 -7.41 -17.16
CA ASN A 85 -12.74 -7.54 -16.57
C ASN A 85 -13.38 -6.18 -16.27
N PHE A 86 -12.60 -5.20 -15.81
CA PHE A 86 -13.07 -3.85 -15.56
C PHE A 86 -13.56 -3.17 -16.85
N TYR A 87 -12.74 -3.13 -17.90
CA TYR A 87 -13.13 -2.50 -19.16
C TYR A 87 -14.25 -3.26 -19.89
N ALA A 88 -14.27 -4.59 -19.81
CA ALA A 88 -15.37 -5.39 -20.33
C ALA A 88 -16.70 -5.10 -19.59
N SER A 89 -16.62 -4.84 -18.29
CA SER A 89 -17.78 -4.44 -17.49
C SER A 89 -18.18 -3.01 -17.85
N LEU A 90 -17.23 -2.07 -17.95
CA LEU A 90 -17.51 -0.68 -18.34
C LEU A 90 -18.32 -0.59 -19.64
N GLY A 91 -18.03 -1.46 -20.62
CA GLY A 91 -18.77 -1.55 -21.88
C GLY A 91 -18.49 -0.38 -22.81
N GLN A 92 -19.44 -0.06 -23.69
CA GLN A 92 -19.34 1.05 -24.66
C GLN A 92 -19.83 2.39 -24.08
N CYS A 93 -19.45 2.74 -22.85
CA CYS A 93 -19.71 4.10 -22.35
C CYS A 93 -19.00 5.11 -23.27
N GLN A 94 -19.78 5.99 -23.89
CA GLN A 94 -19.29 6.88 -24.96
C GLN A 94 -18.81 8.23 -24.43
N SER A 95 -19.20 8.61 -23.21
CA SER A 95 -18.86 9.91 -22.63
C SER A 95 -18.32 9.80 -21.19
N GLU A 96 -17.48 10.77 -20.82
CA GLU A 96 -16.99 10.94 -19.44
C GLU A 96 -18.16 11.08 -18.46
N ASP A 97 -19.22 11.78 -18.87
CA ASP A 97 -20.45 11.96 -18.10
C ASP A 97 -21.16 10.64 -17.80
N GLU A 98 -21.31 9.74 -18.79
CA GLU A 98 -21.94 8.42 -18.57
C GLU A 98 -21.22 7.57 -17.52
N LEU A 99 -19.92 7.77 -17.33
CA LEU A 99 -19.13 6.98 -16.37
C LEU A 99 -19.41 7.40 -14.92
N ILE A 100 -19.64 8.69 -14.70
CA ILE A 100 -19.72 9.31 -13.37
C ILE A 100 -21.13 9.73 -12.98
N GLN A 101 -22.04 9.83 -13.96
CA GLN A 101 -23.46 10.09 -13.76
C GLN A 101 -24.20 8.75 -13.57
N GLY A 102 -25.07 8.68 -12.55
CA GLY A 102 -25.80 7.45 -12.21
C GLY A 102 -25.79 7.14 -10.72
N VAL A 103 -26.63 6.17 -10.32
CA VAL A 103 -26.79 5.73 -8.94
C VAL A 103 -26.79 4.18 -8.90
N PRO A 104 -25.66 3.54 -8.55
CA PRO A 104 -24.31 4.11 -8.44
C PRO A 104 -23.71 4.46 -9.83
N PRO A 105 -22.62 5.25 -9.90
CA PRO A 105 -21.92 5.51 -11.16
C PRO A 105 -21.48 4.23 -11.87
N ARG A 106 -21.45 4.21 -13.21
CA ARG A 106 -21.09 2.99 -13.96
C ARG A 106 -19.69 2.48 -13.63
N VAL A 107 -18.74 3.37 -13.38
CA VAL A 107 -17.38 3.01 -12.94
C VAL A 107 -17.36 2.21 -11.63
N VAL A 108 -18.25 2.53 -10.68
CA VAL A 108 -18.38 1.83 -9.40
C VAL A 108 -18.92 0.42 -9.63
N GLN A 109 -19.96 0.29 -10.46
CA GLN A 109 -20.53 -1.01 -10.83
C GLN A 109 -19.51 -1.88 -11.57
N ALA A 110 -18.77 -1.31 -12.51
CA ALA A 110 -17.78 -2.02 -13.31
C ALA A 110 -16.61 -2.55 -12.46
N LEU A 111 -16.19 -1.81 -11.43
CA LEU A 111 -15.22 -2.31 -10.46
C LEU A 111 -15.78 -3.52 -9.70
N ASP A 112 -16.95 -3.40 -9.07
CA ASP A 112 -17.56 -4.50 -8.31
C ASP A 112 -17.80 -5.75 -9.18
N GLU A 113 -18.31 -5.58 -10.40
CA GLU A 113 -18.47 -6.65 -11.39
C GLU A 113 -17.14 -7.33 -11.75
N ALA A 114 -16.04 -6.56 -11.86
CA ALA A 114 -14.72 -7.11 -12.14
C ALA A 114 -14.20 -7.98 -10.99
N TYR A 115 -14.38 -7.54 -9.74
CA TYR A 115 -14.04 -8.35 -8.55
C TYR A 115 -14.86 -9.66 -8.52
N CYS A 116 -16.16 -9.59 -8.79
CA CYS A 116 -17.02 -10.77 -8.82
C CYS A 116 -16.55 -11.79 -9.86
N ARG A 117 -16.24 -11.35 -11.09
CA ARG A 117 -15.71 -12.22 -12.15
C ARG A 117 -14.37 -12.85 -11.76
N LEU A 118 -13.45 -12.08 -11.17
CA LEU A 118 -12.15 -12.61 -10.73
C LEU A 118 -12.29 -13.66 -9.63
N GLN A 119 -13.22 -13.46 -8.70
CA GLN A 119 -13.54 -14.42 -7.65
C GLN A 119 -14.08 -15.75 -8.23
N GLU A 120 -14.84 -15.69 -9.31
CA GLU A 120 -15.36 -16.85 -10.03
C GLU A 120 -14.28 -17.56 -10.87
N LEU A 121 -13.34 -16.81 -11.46
CA LEU A 121 -12.24 -17.36 -12.27
C LEU A 121 -11.18 -18.08 -11.43
N MET A 122 -10.88 -17.57 -10.24
CA MET A 122 -9.81 -18.11 -9.39
C MET A 122 -9.89 -19.64 -9.16
N PRO A 123 -11.05 -20.24 -8.82
CA PRO A 123 -11.14 -21.69 -8.70
C PRO A 123 -11.02 -22.50 -9.98
N VAL A 124 -11.20 -21.87 -11.14
CA VAL A 124 -11.12 -22.51 -12.45
C VAL A 124 -9.68 -22.49 -12.94
N GLU A 125 -9.01 -21.34 -12.83
CA GLU A 125 -7.62 -21.17 -13.29
C GLU A 125 -6.62 -21.82 -12.31
N PHE A 126 -6.91 -21.81 -11.01
CA PHE A 126 -6.01 -22.31 -9.96
C PHE A 126 -6.75 -23.22 -8.95
N PRO A 127 -7.28 -24.39 -9.38
CA PRO A 127 -8.16 -25.22 -8.56
C PRO A 127 -7.53 -25.75 -7.26
N SER A 128 -6.20 -25.88 -7.23
CA SER A 128 -5.45 -26.38 -6.07
C SER A 128 -4.82 -25.26 -5.23
N ALA A 129 -4.91 -24.00 -5.66
CA ALA A 129 -4.28 -22.90 -4.94
C ALA A 129 -5.08 -22.51 -3.69
N GLN A 130 -4.35 -22.26 -2.60
CA GLN A 130 -4.88 -21.67 -1.36
C GLN A 130 -4.57 -20.19 -1.24
N SER A 131 -3.95 -19.61 -2.28
CA SER A 131 -3.58 -18.21 -2.28
C SER A 131 -4.82 -17.33 -2.18
N GLY A 132 -4.68 -16.22 -1.49
CA GLY A 132 -5.55 -15.07 -1.68
C GLY A 132 -4.72 -13.85 -2.01
N SER A 133 -5.43 -12.75 -2.21
CA SER A 133 -4.79 -11.47 -2.39
C SER A 133 -5.74 -10.36 -1.96
N THR A 134 -5.19 -9.32 -1.36
CA THR A 134 -5.86 -8.02 -1.28
C THR A 134 -5.91 -7.39 -2.67
N ALA A 135 -6.62 -6.28 -2.79
CA ALA A 135 -6.53 -5.47 -3.99
C ALA A 135 -6.91 -4.04 -3.68
N THR A 136 -6.00 -3.12 -3.99
CA THR A 136 -6.32 -1.71 -4.10
C THR A 136 -6.24 -1.32 -5.57
N VAL A 137 -7.34 -0.83 -6.13
CA VAL A 137 -7.42 -0.43 -7.55
C VAL A 137 -7.96 0.98 -7.65
N CYS A 138 -7.33 1.83 -8.45
CA CYS A 138 -7.75 3.20 -8.68
C CYS A 138 -7.96 3.47 -10.15
N CYS A 139 -9.12 4.02 -10.50
CA CYS A 139 -9.38 4.61 -11.80
C CYS A 139 -9.29 6.13 -11.68
N VAL A 140 -8.43 6.74 -12.50
CA VAL A 140 -8.28 8.20 -12.57
C VAL A 140 -9.04 8.71 -13.79
N HIS A 141 -9.96 9.62 -13.55
CA HIS A 141 -10.86 10.18 -14.56
C HIS A 141 -10.73 11.70 -14.66
N GLY A 142 -10.92 12.24 -15.86
CA GLY A 142 -10.78 13.67 -16.16
C GLY A 142 -9.41 14.03 -16.76
N THR A 143 -9.20 15.31 -17.09
CA THR A 143 -8.03 15.79 -17.83
C THR A 143 -6.83 16.08 -16.90
N PRO A 144 -5.62 15.59 -17.23
CA PRO A 144 -4.40 15.89 -16.48
C PRO A 144 -4.22 17.38 -16.20
N GLY A 145 -3.88 17.72 -14.95
CA GLY A 145 -3.62 19.10 -14.54
C GLY A 145 -4.83 20.04 -14.43
N VAL A 146 -6.06 19.59 -14.73
CA VAL A 146 -7.26 20.46 -14.71
C VAL A 146 -8.25 20.04 -13.62
N SER A 147 -9.04 18.99 -13.86
CA SER A 147 -10.07 18.51 -12.94
C SER A 147 -10.08 17.00 -12.98
N GLN A 148 -9.99 16.39 -11.81
CA GLN A 148 -9.90 14.94 -11.73
C GLN A 148 -10.79 14.37 -10.65
N ARG A 149 -11.29 13.18 -10.97
CA ARG A 149 -11.93 12.29 -10.02
C ARG A 149 -11.08 11.05 -9.90
N VAL A 150 -10.87 10.61 -8.68
CA VAL A 150 -10.20 9.35 -8.38
C VAL A 150 -11.21 8.43 -7.75
N ILE A 151 -11.51 7.33 -8.44
CA ILE A 151 -12.35 6.26 -7.93
C ILE A 151 -11.43 5.16 -7.43
N ALA A 152 -11.36 4.97 -6.11
CA ALA A 152 -10.48 4.00 -5.47
C ALA A 152 -11.31 2.86 -4.89
N SER A 153 -11.01 1.62 -5.22
CA SER A 153 -11.54 0.43 -4.55
C SER A 153 -10.50 -0.18 -3.63
N CYS A 154 -10.93 -0.59 -2.45
CA CYS A 154 -10.10 -1.27 -1.46
C CYS A 154 -10.74 -2.61 -1.08
N LEU A 155 -9.95 -3.68 -1.17
CA LEU A 155 -10.29 -5.01 -0.67
C LEU A 155 -9.11 -5.53 0.14
N GLY A 156 -9.29 -5.69 1.45
CA GLY A 156 -8.21 -6.04 2.38
C GLY A 156 -7.52 -4.81 2.96
N ASP A 157 -6.25 -4.95 3.32
CA ASP A 157 -5.46 -3.99 4.10
C ASP A 157 -4.37 -3.25 3.31
N SER A 158 -4.30 -3.47 2.00
CA SER A 158 -3.69 -2.52 1.08
C SER A 158 -4.46 -1.18 1.07
N LYS A 159 -3.80 -0.11 0.61
CA LYS A 159 -4.29 1.26 0.77
C LYS A 159 -4.08 2.09 -0.49
N ALA A 160 -5.05 2.94 -0.79
CA ALA A 160 -4.88 4.07 -1.69
C ALA A 160 -5.05 5.39 -0.95
N LEU A 161 -4.31 6.41 -1.36
CA LEU A 161 -4.45 7.76 -0.83
C LEU A 161 -4.02 8.83 -1.82
N LEU A 162 -4.56 10.03 -1.64
CA LEU A 162 -4.06 11.25 -2.26
C LEU A 162 -3.17 12.00 -1.28
N PHE A 163 -2.14 12.67 -1.77
CA PHE A 163 -1.33 13.56 -0.94
C PHE A 163 -0.75 14.72 -1.74
N ASP A 164 -0.52 15.82 -1.04
CA ASP A 164 0.15 17.00 -1.59
C ASP A 164 1.67 16.75 -1.67
N LEU A 165 2.22 16.88 -2.87
CA LEU A 165 3.60 16.58 -3.21
C LEU A 165 4.63 17.50 -2.55
N GLU A 166 4.20 18.64 -2.00
CA GLU A 166 5.07 19.62 -1.36
C GLU A 166 5.07 19.48 0.16
N THR A 167 3.90 19.23 0.75
CA THR A 167 3.70 19.23 2.19
C THR A 167 3.58 17.82 2.76
N GLY A 168 3.31 16.81 1.93
CA GLY A 168 3.00 15.45 2.37
C GLY A 168 1.61 15.32 3.00
N ALA A 169 0.80 16.38 3.01
CA ALA A 169 -0.52 16.35 3.63
C ALA A 169 -1.51 15.51 2.81
N VAL A 170 -2.24 14.62 3.49
CA VAL A 170 -3.40 13.93 2.90
C VAL A 170 -4.61 14.87 2.97
N PRO A 171 -5.18 15.30 1.83
CA PRO A 171 -6.27 16.25 1.83
C PRO A 171 -7.53 15.64 2.45
N THR A 172 -8.32 16.47 3.12
CA THR A 172 -9.68 16.14 3.56
C THR A 172 -10.67 16.83 2.65
N GLY A 173 -11.67 16.09 2.18
CA GLY A 173 -12.66 16.64 1.26
C GLY A 173 -13.91 15.79 1.14
N PRO A 174 -14.88 16.25 0.31
CA PRO A 174 -16.06 15.48 -0.01
C PRO A 174 -15.67 14.13 -0.64
N CYS A 175 -16.26 13.07 -0.12
CA CYS A 175 -16.10 11.70 -0.61
C CYS A 175 -17.47 11.03 -0.67
N ARG A 176 -17.65 10.12 -1.62
CA ARG A 176 -18.77 9.17 -1.62
C ARG A 176 -18.22 7.76 -1.48
N VAL A 177 -18.89 6.96 -0.65
CA VAL A 177 -18.49 5.58 -0.38
C VAL A 177 -19.60 4.61 -0.76
N TRP A 178 -19.24 3.54 -1.46
CA TRP A 178 -20.11 2.40 -1.75
C TRP A 178 -19.47 1.12 -1.21
N ASP A 179 -20.29 0.27 -0.64
CA ASP A 179 -19.89 -1.00 -0.07
C ASP A 179 -21.08 -1.97 -0.20
N ALA A 180 -20.90 -3.00 -1.02
CA ALA A 180 -21.92 -4.02 -1.22
C ALA A 180 -22.19 -4.82 0.06
N GLU A 181 -21.17 -5.01 0.92
CA GLU A 181 -21.33 -5.72 2.20
C GLU A 181 -22.23 -4.95 3.16
N MET A 182 -22.29 -3.62 3.02
CA MET A 182 -23.16 -2.73 3.78
C MET A 182 -24.46 -2.35 3.05
N GLY A 183 -24.70 -2.93 1.86
CA GLY A 183 -25.90 -2.67 1.05
C GLY A 183 -25.97 -1.27 0.42
N THR A 184 -24.88 -0.51 0.40
CA THR A 184 -24.89 0.88 -0.10
C THR A 184 -24.65 0.97 -1.61
N LEU A 185 -24.28 -0.14 -2.28
CA LEU A 185 -24.07 -0.20 -3.72
C LEU A 185 -25.34 0.13 -4.53
N GLN A 186 -26.54 -0.01 -3.97
CA GLN A 186 -27.81 0.36 -4.63
C GLN A 186 -28.25 1.80 -4.35
N SER A 187 -27.40 2.61 -3.71
CA SER A 187 -27.71 3.98 -3.28
C SER A 187 -26.83 5.03 -3.98
N PRO A 188 -27.10 6.34 -3.82
CA PRO A 188 -26.23 7.42 -4.32
C PRO A 188 -24.80 7.45 -3.77
N GLY A 189 -24.45 6.50 -2.89
CA GLY A 189 -23.24 6.48 -2.09
C GLY A 189 -23.47 7.19 -0.77
N VAL A 190 -22.74 6.78 0.26
CA VAL A 190 -22.76 7.45 1.56
C VAL A 190 -21.90 8.70 1.43
N PRO A 191 -22.47 9.91 1.48
CA PRO A 191 -21.69 11.13 1.48
C PRO A 191 -20.90 11.22 2.79
N SER A 192 -19.63 11.59 2.67
CA SER A 192 -18.73 11.79 3.80
C SER A 192 -17.81 12.96 3.53
N VAL A 193 -17.29 13.56 4.60
CA VAL A 193 -16.10 14.42 4.53
C VAL A 193 -15.01 13.66 5.24
N ALA A 194 -14.09 13.11 4.46
CA ALA A 194 -13.05 12.22 4.95
C ALA A 194 -11.71 12.61 4.35
N ARG A 195 -10.65 12.12 4.98
CA ARG A 195 -9.34 12.10 4.36
C ARG A 195 -9.41 11.31 3.06
N ALA A 196 -8.68 11.74 2.04
CA ALA A 196 -8.56 11.04 0.77
C ALA A 196 -7.64 9.81 0.93
N GLU A 197 -8.11 8.84 1.70
CA GLU A 197 -7.43 7.61 2.10
C GLU A 197 -8.48 6.50 2.18
N THR A 198 -8.20 5.34 1.61
CA THR A 198 -9.08 4.17 1.73
C THR A 198 -8.96 3.56 3.12
N MET A 199 -10.06 2.94 3.56
CA MET A 199 -10.09 2.20 4.81
C MET A 199 -9.51 0.79 4.61
N CYS A 200 -8.54 0.41 5.45
CA CYS A 200 -7.99 -0.94 5.48
C CYS A 200 -8.96 -1.88 6.19
N HIS A 201 -9.23 -3.04 5.57
CA HIS A 201 -10.12 -4.06 6.08
C HIS A 201 -9.34 -5.13 6.85
N ASN A 202 -8.85 -4.74 8.02
CA ASN A 202 -8.19 -5.64 8.95
C ASN A 202 -8.69 -5.39 10.38
N LEU A 203 -8.38 -6.34 11.25
CA LEU A 203 -8.80 -6.32 12.64
C LEU A 203 -7.59 -5.93 13.49
N THR A 204 -7.47 -4.62 13.69
CA THR A 204 -6.34 -4.04 14.43
C THR A 204 -6.70 -3.83 15.89
N GLY A 205 -5.81 -4.28 16.79
CA GLY A 205 -6.00 -4.21 18.24
C GLY A 205 -6.94 -5.30 18.80
N GLY A 206 -6.98 -5.43 20.13
CA GLY A 206 -7.84 -6.41 20.79
C GLY A 206 -9.33 -6.14 20.59
N VAL A 207 -10.13 -7.21 20.51
CA VAL A 207 -11.61 -7.09 20.56
C VAL A 207 -12.03 -6.79 21.99
N ILE A 208 -12.72 -5.67 22.19
CA ILE A 208 -13.34 -5.31 23.46
C ILE A 208 -14.64 -6.10 23.58
N VAL A 209 -14.81 -6.80 24.71
CA VAL A 209 -16.03 -7.53 25.05
C VAL A 209 -16.73 -6.89 26.24
N ASP A 210 -18.06 -6.91 26.23
CA ASP A 210 -18.88 -6.42 27.34
C ASP A 210 -18.97 -7.42 28.51
N ALA A 211 -19.76 -7.10 29.53
CA ALA A 211 -19.96 -7.96 30.71
C ALA A 211 -20.59 -9.33 30.39
N ASN A 212 -21.24 -9.47 29.23
CA ASN A 212 -21.84 -10.72 28.74
C ASN A 212 -20.88 -11.49 27.83
N GLY A 213 -19.69 -10.96 27.55
CA GLY A 213 -18.74 -11.53 26.60
C GLY A 213 -19.04 -11.18 25.14
N GLU A 214 -19.94 -10.24 24.87
CA GLU A 214 -20.29 -9.82 23.53
C GLU A 214 -19.31 -8.75 23.02
N PRO A 215 -18.74 -8.91 21.80
CA PRO A 215 -17.93 -7.89 21.16
C PRO A 215 -18.66 -6.55 21.06
N CYS A 216 -18.06 -5.49 21.61
CA CYS A 216 -18.61 -4.13 21.63
C CYS A 216 -17.65 -3.06 21.09
N GLY A 217 -16.43 -3.45 20.70
CA GLY A 217 -15.51 -2.60 19.94
C GLY A 217 -14.14 -3.22 19.70
N MET A 218 -13.20 -2.42 19.18
CA MET A 218 -11.76 -2.71 19.12
C MET A 218 -10.96 -1.76 20.03
N GLU A 219 -9.82 -2.18 20.57
CA GLU A 219 -8.99 -1.36 21.46
C GLU A 219 -8.42 -0.09 20.81
N LYS A 220 -7.95 -0.20 19.56
CA LYS A 220 -7.34 0.93 18.83
C LYS A 220 -8.39 1.81 18.15
N ASP A 221 -9.52 1.23 17.76
CA ASP A 221 -10.62 1.93 17.08
C ASP A 221 -11.98 1.29 17.42
N PRO A 222 -12.58 1.66 18.58
CA PRO A 222 -13.76 0.98 19.13
C PRO A 222 -14.92 0.80 18.16
N TYR A 223 -15.15 1.78 17.29
CA TYR A 223 -16.26 1.77 16.33
C TYR A 223 -15.78 1.84 14.88
N GLY A 224 -14.52 1.44 14.68
CA GLY A 224 -13.82 1.52 13.42
C GLY A 224 -14.25 0.50 12.39
N VAL A 225 -13.51 0.54 11.28
CA VAL A 225 -13.63 -0.43 10.18
C VAL A 225 -13.45 -1.84 10.70
N GLY A 226 -12.45 -2.10 11.56
CA GLY A 226 -12.25 -3.42 12.14
C GLY A 226 -13.49 -3.96 12.87
N PHE A 227 -14.16 -3.13 13.67
CA PHE A 227 -15.39 -3.56 14.37
C PHE A 227 -16.57 -3.78 13.40
N ARG A 228 -16.70 -2.93 12.38
CA ARG A 228 -17.67 -3.11 11.29
C ARG A 228 -17.47 -4.46 10.59
N GLU A 229 -16.24 -4.75 10.19
CA GLU A 229 -15.87 -5.99 9.50
C GLU A 229 -16.13 -7.23 10.37
N LEU A 230 -15.78 -7.16 11.66
CA LEU A 230 -16.11 -8.21 12.62
C LEU A 230 -17.62 -8.45 12.66
N SER A 231 -18.42 -7.38 12.74
CA SER A 231 -19.89 -7.48 12.79
C SER A 231 -20.48 -8.11 11.53
N LEU A 232 -19.94 -7.78 10.35
CA LEU A 232 -20.33 -8.38 9.06
C LEU A 232 -20.03 -9.87 9.03
N LEU A 233 -18.82 -10.27 9.44
CA LEU A 233 -18.41 -11.67 9.51
C LEU A 233 -19.28 -12.46 10.51
N ARG A 234 -19.63 -11.86 11.66
CA ARG A 234 -20.56 -12.43 12.64
C ARG A 234 -21.94 -12.68 12.05
N SER A 235 -22.51 -11.68 11.40
CA SER A 235 -23.83 -11.79 10.76
C SER A 235 -23.86 -12.87 9.67
N ARG A 236 -22.81 -12.92 8.82
CA ARG A 236 -22.79 -13.82 7.66
C ARG A 236 -22.47 -15.28 8.02
N TYR A 237 -21.55 -15.50 8.95
CA TYR A 237 -21.02 -16.84 9.24
C TYR A 237 -21.38 -17.35 10.64
N GLY A 238 -22.16 -16.60 11.42
CA GLY A 238 -22.46 -16.94 12.81
C GLY A 238 -21.22 -16.89 13.70
N PHE A 239 -20.25 -16.03 13.39
CA PHE A 239 -19.01 -15.91 14.15
C PHE A 239 -19.27 -15.50 15.62
N PRO A 240 -18.59 -16.11 16.61
CA PRO A 240 -17.53 -17.11 16.50
C PRO A 240 -18.07 -18.55 16.61
N ALA A 241 -18.43 -19.17 15.48
CA ALA A 241 -18.96 -20.54 15.52
C ALA A 241 -17.86 -21.60 15.80
N SER A 242 -16.57 -21.28 15.67
CA SER A 242 -15.50 -22.29 15.85
C SER A 242 -14.12 -21.84 16.34
N ARG A 243 -13.72 -20.56 16.23
CA ARG A 243 -12.39 -20.08 16.68
C ARG A 243 -12.42 -18.65 17.22
N ARG A 244 -11.76 -18.40 18.34
CA ARG A 244 -11.48 -17.04 18.82
C ARG A 244 -10.43 -16.40 17.92
N PRO A 245 -10.50 -15.09 17.63
CA PRO A 245 -9.36 -14.37 17.06
C PRO A 245 -8.11 -14.70 17.89
N PHE A 246 -6.97 -14.90 17.24
CA PHE A 246 -5.70 -15.13 17.94
C PHE A 246 -4.64 -14.19 17.40
N ASN A 247 -3.81 -13.68 18.31
CA ASN A 247 -2.69 -12.83 17.97
C ASN A 247 -1.60 -13.68 17.28
N VAL A 248 -1.14 -13.23 16.11
CA VAL A 248 -0.09 -13.92 15.33
C VAL A 248 1.23 -13.18 15.28
N SER A 249 1.30 -11.96 15.84
CA SER A 249 2.56 -11.26 15.89
C SER A 249 3.37 -11.68 17.11
N ASN A 250 4.61 -12.09 16.85
CA ASN A 250 5.59 -12.37 17.89
C ASN A 250 6.35 -11.10 18.33
N MET A 251 6.03 -9.93 17.74
CA MET A 251 6.71 -8.66 18.00
C MET A 251 5.96 -7.84 19.06
N PRO A 252 6.64 -7.34 20.11
CA PRO A 252 6.02 -6.45 21.08
C PRO A 252 5.48 -5.18 20.43
N GLY A 253 4.29 -4.73 20.82
CA GLY A 253 3.65 -3.50 20.32
C GLY A 253 2.74 -3.72 19.11
N GLU A 254 2.81 -4.88 18.46
CA GLU A 254 1.93 -5.23 17.36
C GLU A 254 1.02 -6.38 17.77
N GLU A 255 -0.27 -6.12 17.86
CA GLU A 255 -1.27 -7.16 18.04
C GLU A 255 -2.04 -7.33 16.74
N ARG A 256 -1.56 -8.26 15.90
CA ARG A 256 -2.23 -8.66 14.66
C ARG A 256 -3.16 -9.81 14.96
N TRP A 257 -4.45 -9.64 14.71
CA TRP A 257 -5.44 -10.68 14.94
C TRP A 257 -5.81 -11.35 13.64
N ARG A 258 -5.68 -12.68 13.59
CA ARG A 258 -6.26 -13.44 12.48
C ARG A 258 -7.68 -13.84 12.80
N ILE A 259 -8.56 -13.67 11.83
CA ILE A 259 -9.84 -14.37 11.77
C ILE A 259 -9.80 -15.27 10.54
N LEU A 260 -10.23 -16.53 10.68
CA LEU A 260 -10.27 -17.50 9.58
C LEU A 260 -8.88 -17.92 9.06
N ASP A 261 -7.83 -17.81 9.89
CA ASP A 261 -6.44 -17.98 9.48
C ASP A 261 -6.02 -17.02 8.33
N VAL A 262 -6.77 -15.94 8.10
CA VAL A 262 -6.44 -14.82 7.19
C VAL A 262 -6.31 -13.57 8.06
N GLU A 263 -5.45 -12.64 7.64
CA GLU A 263 -5.28 -11.36 8.32
C GLU A 263 -6.31 -10.32 7.85
N PRO A 264 -6.45 -10.02 6.55
CA PRO A 264 -7.50 -9.13 6.10
C PRO A 264 -8.89 -9.78 6.19
N SER A 265 -9.89 -9.00 6.63
CA SER A 265 -11.29 -9.43 6.67
C SER A 265 -11.93 -9.55 5.29
N ARG A 266 -11.34 -8.88 4.29
CA ARG A 266 -11.72 -9.00 2.88
C ARG A 266 -10.53 -9.40 2.02
N ALA A 267 -10.72 -10.35 1.12
CA ALA A 267 -9.70 -10.74 0.16
C ALA A 267 -10.34 -11.55 -0.98
N LEU A 268 -9.71 -11.56 -2.15
CA LEU A 268 -10.03 -12.54 -3.18
C LEU A 268 -9.35 -13.87 -2.88
N GLY A 269 -9.99 -14.97 -3.30
CA GLY A 269 -9.44 -16.33 -3.15
C GLY A 269 -9.89 -17.06 -1.89
N HIS A 270 -8.97 -17.77 -1.24
CA HIS A 270 -9.23 -18.55 0.00
C HIS A 270 -10.37 -19.58 -0.11
N LYS A 271 -10.60 -20.16 -1.29
CA LYS A 271 -11.78 -20.98 -1.56
C LYS A 271 -11.95 -22.19 -0.63
N LEU A 272 -10.86 -22.84 -0.22
CA LEU A 272 -10.97 -24.06 0.58
C LEU A 272 -11.11 -23.77 2.08
N LYS A 273 -11.19 -22.50 2.48
CA LYS A 273 -11.54 -22.13 3.84
C LYS A 273 -13.05 -22.31 4.05
N ARG A 274 -13.40 -22.98 5.14
CA ARG A 274 -14.79 -23.19 5.56
C ARG A 274 -15.55 -21.86 5.72
N GLU A 275 -14.83 -20.85 6.15
CA GLU A 275 -15.29 -19.49 6.37
C GLU A 275 -14.35 -18.59 5.53
N PRO A 276 -14.78 -18.14 4.33
CA PRO A 276 -13.94 -17.27 3.49
C PRO A 276 -14.01 -15.81 3.97
N PRO A 277 -13.00 -14.99 3.63
CA PRO A 277 -13.10 -13.53 3.76
C PRO A 277 -14.30 -12.96 2.99
N LEU A 278 -14.70 -11.74 3.35
CA LEU A 278 -15.62 -10.94 2.55
C LEU A 278 -14.99 -10.63 1.18
N ARG A 279 -15.83 -10.40 0.16
CA ARG A 279 -15.37 -10.47 -1.24
C ARG A 279 -15.59 -9.18 -2.02
N HIS A 280 -16.47 -8.31 -1.54
CA HIS A 280 -16.74 -7.05 -2.20
C HIS A 280 -15.82 -5.94 -1.70
N PRO A 281 -15.27 -5.11 -2.60
CA PRO A 281 -14.47 -3.96 -2.20
C PRO A 281 -15.36 -2.87 -1.59
N GLU A 282 -14.74 -2.02 -0.78
CA GLU A 282 -15.27 -0.69 -0.46
C GLU A 282 -14.72 0.29 -1.51
N ILE A 283 -15.59 1.09 -2.12
CA ILE A 283 -15.28 1.98 -3.25
C ILE A 283 -15.49 3.44 -2.84
N PHE A 284 -14.47 4.25 -3.06
CA PHE A 284 -14.36 5.66 -2.69
C PHE A 284 -14.30 6.53 -3.95
N ASP A 285 -14.89 7.71 -3.90
CA ASP A 285 -14.89 8.69 -4.99
C ASP A 285 -14.43 10.05 -4.48
N TRP A 286 -13.22 10.43 -4.86
CA TRP A 286 -12.55 11.66 -4.45
C TRP A 286 -12.52 12.66 -5.60
N SER A 287 -12.79 13.93 -5.27
CA SER A 287 -12.54 15.05 -6.17
C SER A 287 -11.19 15.68 -5.86
N VAL A 288 -10.34 15.84 -6.88
CA VAL A 288 -9.00 16.41 -6.73
C VAL A 288 -9.06 17.91 -7.04
N ALA A 289 -8.80 18.73 -6.02
CA ALA A 289 -8.87 20.19 -6.15
C ALA A 289 -7.70 20.78 -6.97
N ASP A 290 -6.48 20.25 -6.77
CA ASP A 290 -5.28 20.69 -7.48
C ASP A 290 -4.45 19.49 -7.94
N PRO A 291 -4.73 18.94 -9.14
CA PRO A 291 -3.95 17.83 -9.69
C PRO A 291 -2.48 18.16 -9.92
N SER A 292 -2.09 19.45 -10.02
CA SER A 292 -0.70 19.85 -10.25
C SER A 292 0.20 19.63 -9.02
N ARG A 293 -0.42 19.62 -7.83
CA ARG A 293 0.25 19.42 -6.55
C ARG A 293 -0.09 18.10 -5.88
N THR A 294 -1.03 17.34 -6.43
CA THR A 294 -1.50 16.08 -5.84
C THR A 294 -0.88 14.89 -6.54
N ALA A 295 -0.51 13.86 -5.78
CA ALA A 295 -0.28 12.53 -6.33
C ALA A 295 -1.21 11.51 -5.70
N LEU A 296 -1.45 10.43 -6.44
CA LEU A 296 -2.14 9.23 -5.97
C LEU A 296 -1.09 8.17 -5.65
N MET A 297 -1.18 7.57 -4.47
CA MET A 297 -0.35 6.45 -4.06
C MET A 297 -1.24 5.24 -3.74
N LEU A 298 -0.87 4.09 -4.28
CA LEU A 298 -1.42 2.78 -3.92
C LEU A 298 -0.29 1.97 -3.29
N SER A 299 -0.51 1.30 -2.17
CA SER A 299 0.50 0.48 -1.51
C SER A 299 -0.07 -0.77 -0.87
N CYS A 300 0.75 -1.82 -0.74
CA CYS A 300 0.45 -2.91 0.17
C CYS A 300 0.58 -2.46 1.64
N ASP A 301 0.34 -3.37 2.59
CA ASP A 301 0.45 -3.07 4.01
C ASP A 301 1.91 -2.93 4.48
N GLY A 302 2.90 -3.32 3.67
CA GLY A 302 4.32 -3.38 4.06
C GLY A 302 4.94 -2.07 4.53
N PHE A 303 4.39 -0.90 4.17
CA PHE A 303 4.79 0.38 4.79
C PHE A 303 4.37 0.48 6.25
N TYR A 304 3.19 -0.06 6.56
CA TYR A 304 2.54 0.04 7.86
C TYR A 304 2.78 -1.21 8.72
N SER A 305 3.30 -2.29 8.11
CA SER A 305 3.67 -3.49 8.84
C SER A 305 4.65 -3.17 9.96
N LYS A 306 4.40 -3.73 11.16
CA LYS A 306 5.20 -3.48 12.36
C LYS A 306 5.28 -1.99 12.73
N ASP A 307 4.29 -1.19 12.32
CA ASP A 307 4.31 0.26 12.48
C ASP A 307 5.63 0.89 11.95
N ALA A 308 6.21 0.33 10.88
CA ALA A 308 7.45 0.81 10.28
C ALA A 308 7.32 2.27 9.83
N PHE A 309 6.17 2.59 9.22
CA PHE A 309 5.57 3.91 9.23
C PHE A 309 4.27 3.86 10.04
N HIS A 310 4.12 4.75 11.02
CA HIS A 310 2.96 4.73 11.93
C HIS A 310 1.63 5.14 11.27
N SER A 311 1.67 5.79 10.10
CA SER A 311 0.48 6.27 9.40
C SER A 311 0.78 6.64 7.94
N ALA A 312 -0.28 6.86 7.17
CA ALA A 312 -0.21 7.48 5.84
C ALA A 312 0.55 8.82 5.85
N ASP A 313 0.30 9.67 6.86
CA ASP A 313 0.97 10.97 7.00
C ASP A 313 2.48 10.82 7.12
N SER A 314 2.95 9.77 7.79
CA SER A 314 4.36 9.48 7.97
C SER A 314 5.04 9.14 6.64
N VAL A 315 4.40 8.28 5.85
CA VAL A 315 4.88 7.92 4.51
C VAL A 315 4.91 9.16 3.63
N CYS A 316 3.81 9.91 3.55
CA CYS A 316 3.72 11.10 2.71
C CYS A 316 4.67 12.22 3.17
N SER A 317 4.88 12.39 4.47
CA SER A 317 5.87 13.34 5.02
C SER A 317 7.29 12.95 4.63
N PHE A 318 7.63 11.65 4.70
CA PHE A 318 8.91 11.17 4.21
C PHE A 318 9.05 11.43 2.70
N LEU A 319 8.02 11.19 1.90
CA LEU A 319 8.07 11.43 0.46
C LEU A 319 8.24 12.93 0.12
N ALA A 320 7.61 13.82 0.88
CA ALA A 320 7.69 15.26 0.67
C ALA A 320 9.03 15.85 1.15
N ASP A 321 9.51 15.44 2.33
CA ASP A 321 10.79 15.88 2.89
C ASP A 321 11.40 14.78 3.79
N PRO A 322 12.20 13.86 3.21
CA PRO A 322 12.84 12.80 3.98
C PRO A 322 13.74 13.34 5.09
N ALA A 323 14.41 14.48 4.86
CA ALA A 323 15.34 15.05 5.83
C ALA A 323 14.61 15.60 7.05
N ALA A 324 13.53 16.36 6.85
CA ALA A 324 12.71 16.87 7.95
C ALA A 324 12.00 15.74 8.70
N TYR A 325 11.44 14.75 7.99
CA TYR A 325 10.80 13.59 8.62
C TYR A 325 11.79 12.82 9.50
N LEU A 326 12.99 12.52 8.98
CA LEU A 326 14.02 11.79 9.73
C LEU A 326 14.66 12.60 10.85
N ALA A 327 14.53 13.93 10.86
CA ALA A 327 14.98 14.77 11.97
C ALA A 327 13.92 14.91 13.09
N ASN A 328 12.74 14.31 12.93
CA ASN A 328 11.66 14.42 13.90
C ASN A 328 12.04 13.71 15.22
N PRO A 329 12.00 14.38 16.39
CA PRO A 329 12.28 13.74 17.68
C PRO A 329 11.34 12.57 18.02
N ARG A 330 10.17 12.52 17.39
CA ARG A 330 9.17 11.46 17.57
C ARG A 330 9.29 10.33 16.55
N LEU A 331 10.33 10.30 15.73
CA LEU A 331 10.50 9.33 14.63
C LEU A 331 10.27 7.87 15.08
N PHE A 332 10.75 7.52 16.26
CA PHE A 332 10.66 6.16 16.79
C PHE A 332 9.41 5.91 17.65
N GLU A 333 8.62 6.94 17.98
CA GLU A 333 7.42 6.77 18.80
C GLU A 333 6.41 5.86 18.12
N ASN A 334 5.83 4.93 18.89
CA ASN A 334 4.84 3.96 18.43
C ASN A 334 5.30 3.06 17.26
N THR A 335 6.61 2.89 17.09
CA THR A 335 7.17 1.91 16.14
C THR A 335 7.45 0.58 16.83
N CYS A 336 7.30 -0.55 16.13
CA CYS A 336 7.69 -1.84 16.71
C CYS A 336 9.19 -1.93 16.96
N LEU A 337 10.02 -1.21 16.21
CA LEU A 337 11.45 -1.08 16.49
C LEU A 337 11.68 -0.57 17.91
N LYS A 338 11.04 0.54 18.30
CA LYS A 338 11.18 1.10 19.65
C LYS A 338 10.63 0.13 20.70
N ALA A 339 9.44 -0.43 20.48
CA ALA A 339 8.83 -1.38 21.42
C ALA A 339 9.72 -2.62 21.64
N LEU A 340 10.35 -3.15 20.58
CA LEU A 340 11.32 -4.23 20.65
C LEU A 340 12.53 -3.84 21.50
N LEU A 341 13.11 -2.66 21.25
CA LEU A 341 14.28 -2.20 22.00
C LEU A 341 13.95 -1.86 23.45
N GLU A 342 12.76 -1.37 23.77
CA GLU A 342 12.30 -1.17 25.15
C GLU A 342 12.22 -2.49 25.91
N ARG A 343 11.67 -3.54 25.28
CA ARG A 343 11.63 -4.90 25.88
C ARG A 343 13.04 -5.45 26.14
N LEU A 344 14.00 -5.10 25.30
CA LEU A 344 15.41 -5.50 25.47
C LEU A 344 16.20 -4.57 26.41
N GLY A 345 15.60 -3.49 26.92
CA GLY A 345 16.28 -2.47 27.72
C GLY A 345 17.29 -1.64 26.92
N GLU A 346 17.19 -1.62 25.59
CA GLU A 346 18.13 -1.00 24.66
C GLU A 346 17.58 0.25 23.95
N ALA A 347 16.36 0.69 24.24
CA ALA A 347 15.76 1.86 23.59
C ALA A 347 16.61 3.14 23.72
N HIS A 348 17.37 3.26 24.82
CA HIS A 348 18.31 4.36 25.06
C HIS A 348 19.49 4.40 24.07
N LYS A 349 19.73 3.32 23.31
CA LYS A 349 20.77 3.25 22.29
C LYS A 349 20.33 3.90 20.97
N LEU A 350 19.02 4.12 20.77
CA LEU A 350 18.53 4.78 19.57
C LEU A 350 19.14 6.20 19.46
N PRO A 351 19.70 6.56 18.30
CA PRO A 351 20.21 7.91 18.09
C PRO A 351 19.09 8.96 18.21
N ASP A 352 19.40 10.13 18.80
CA ASP A 352 18.47 11.26 18.77
C ASP A 352 18.43 11.85 17.35
N PRO A 353 17.30 11.76 16.63
CA PRO A 353 17.25 12.14 15.21
C PRO A 353 17.53 13.63 14.97
N ARG A 354 17.38 14.48 16.00
CA ARG A 354 17.66 15.93 15.91
C ARG A 354 19.15 16.27 15.84
N HIS A 355 20.00 15.35 16.28
CA HIS A 355 21.43 15.62 16.52
C HIS A 355 22.36 14.82 15.62
N VAL A 356 21.81 13.96 14.75
CA VAL A 356 22.58 13.13 13.84
C VAL A 356 22.23 13.44 12.39
N SER A 357 23.18 13.18 11.49
CA SER A 357 22.87 13.22 10.06
C SER A 357 22.00 12.01 9.67
N MET A 358 21.36 12.08 8.51
CA MET A 358 20.58 10.97 7.95
C MET A 358 21.41 9.67 7.86
N GLY A 359 22.66 9.75 7.40
CA GLY A 359 23.55 8.58 7.35
C GLY A 359 23.87 8.03 8.74
N ALA A 360 24.23 8.90 9.68
CA ALA A 360 24.52 8.48 11.05
C ALA A 360 23.29 7.91 11.78
N LEU A 361 22.08 8.37 11.43
CA LEU A 361 20.82 7.80 11.89
C LEU A 361 20.68 6.34 11.41
N PHE A 362 20.90 6.09 10.12
CA PHE A 362 20.84 4.75 9.53
C PHE A 362 21.92 3.82 10.12
N ASP A 363 23.15 4.30 10.29
CA ASP A 363 24.23 3.57 10.96
C ASP A 363 23.83 3.17 12.39
N GLY A 364 23.27 4.13 13.15
CA GLY A 364 22.81 3.92 14.51
C GLY A 364 21.74 2.84 14.59
N ILE A 365 20.69 2.95 13.77
CA ILE A 365 19.62 1.95 13.69
C ILE A 365 20.20 0.57 13.35
N ARG A 366 21.03 0.50 12.30
CA ARG A 366 21.64 -0.75 11.83
C ARG A 366 22.50 -1.43 12.88
N ASN A 367 23.36 -0.69 13.58
CA ASN A 367 24.27 -1.23 14.59
C ASN A 367 23.52 -1.85 15.78
N ILE A 368 22.32 -1.36 16.09
CA ILE A 368 21.51 -1.87 17.19
C ILE A 368 20.73 -3.13 16.76
N VAL A 369 20.16 -3.12 15.55
CA VAL A 369 19.20 -4.13 15.10
C VAL A 369 19.87 -5.33 14.43
N PHE A 370 20.90 -5.13 13.61
CA PHE A 370 21.41 -6.16 12.68
C PHE A 370 21.81 -7.47 13.37
N ASN A 371 22.50 -7.38 14.51
CA ASN A 371 22.95 -8.56 15.26
C ASN A 371 21.82 -9.30 16.01
N LYS A 372 20.58 -8.81 15.94
CA LYS A 372 19.39 -9.40 16.57
C LYS A 372 18.49 -10.11 15.57
N LEU A 373 18.78 -10.00 14.27
CA LEU A 373 18.01 -10.64 13.22
C LEU A 373 18.22 -12.16 13.24
N SER A 374 17.14 -12.92 13.02
CA SER A 374 17.09 -14.35 13.30
C SER A 374 17.65 -15.24 12.18
N ASP A 375 17.65 -14.77 10.93
CA ASP A 375 17.99 -15.58 9.77
C ASP A 375 18.58 -14.75 8.61
N GLU A 376 19.08 -15.48 7.61
CA GLU A 376 19.75 -14.94 6.42
C GLU A 376 18.84 -14.06 5.55
N THR A 377 17.53 -14.36 5.51
CA THR A 377 16.57 -13.60 4.70
C THR A 377 16.45 -12.19 5.26
N TRP A 378 16.26 -12.09 6.59
CA TRP A 378 16.27 -10.81 7.30
C TRP A 378 17.58 -10.07 7.16
N THR A 379 18.71 -10.71 7.45
CA THR A 379 20.01 -10.02 7.42
C THR A 379 20.32 -9.48 6.03
N SER A 380 19.97 -10.21 4.97
CA SER A 380 20.26 -9.80 3.60
C SER A 380 19.35 -8.65 3.14
N ALA A 381 18.05 -8.71 3.47
CA ALA A 381 17.11 -7.63 3.20
C ALA A 381 17.50 -6.34 3.94
N TYR A 382 17.88 -6.48 5.21
CA TYR A 382 18.28 -5.36 6.06
C TYR A 382 19.61 -4.72 5.61
N ASP A 383 20.59 -5.54 5.21
CA ASP A 383 21.87 -5.04 4.68
C ASP A 383 21.70 -4.35 3.33
N SER A 384 20.82 -4.88 2.46
CA SER A 384 20.42 -4.24 1.21
C SER A 384 19.79 -2.86 1.45
N ALA A 385 18.83 -2.79 2.39
CA ALA A 385 18.18 -1.55 2.79
C ALA A 385 19.18 -0.51 3.31
N TYR A 386 20.04 -0.93 4.23
CA TYR A 386 21.08 -0.06 4.78
C TYR A 386 22.03 0.48 3.71
N LYS A 387 22.51 -0.38 2.79
CA LYS A 387 23.40 0.04 1.69
C LYS A 387 22.73 1.08 0.80
N PHE A 388 21.47 0.87 0.42
CA PHE A 388 20.73 1.82 -0.39
C PHE A 388 20.57 3.16 0.33
N LEU A 389 20.09 3.13 1.58
CA LEU A 389 19.80 4.31 2.37
C LEU A 389 21.07 5.12 2.70
N SER A 390 22.20 4.45 2.90
CA SER A 390 23.50 5.10 3.10
C SER A 390 23.95 5.86 1.85
N GLN A 391 23.80 5.25 0.67
CA GLN A 391 24.08 5.93 -0.60
C GLN A 391 23.12 7.10 -0.83
N PHE A 392 21.82 6.89 -0.57
CA PHE A 392 20.79 7.93 -0.66
C PHE A 392 21.11 9.13 0.25
N ALA A 393 21.59 8.89 1.46
CA ALA A 393 22.01 9.95 2.38
C ALA A 393 23.27 10.70 1.93
N ALA A 394 24.17 10.03 1.19
CA ALA A 394 25.44 10.59 0.72
C ALA A 394 25.28 11.47 -0.53
N GLU A 395 24.41 11.11 -1.47
CA GLU A 395 24.22 11.74 -2.79
C GLU A 395 23.50 13.13 -2.77
N ARG A 396 23.58 13.91 -1.67
CA ARG A 396 22.80 15.15 -1.43
C ARG A 396 22.77 16.15 -2.62
N PRO A 397 21.60 16.79 -2.92
CA PRO A 397 20.89 17.66 -1.97
C PRO A 397 19.36 17.48 -1.93
N THR A 398 18.78 17.24 -0.75
CA THR A 398 17.33 17.26 -0.47
C THR A 398 16.45 16.51 -1.49
N PRO A 399 16.67 15.19 -1.71
CA PRO A 399 15.78 14.42 -2.56
C PRO A 399 14.36 14.44 -2.00
N ASN A 400 13.39 14.72 -2.86
CA ASN A 400 11.98 14.59 -2.53
C ASN A 400 11.23 14.03 -3.74
N ILE A 401 9.97 13.68 -3.53
CA ILE A 401 9.14 13.07 -4.56
C ILE A 401 8.92 13.98 -5.78
N ARG A 402 9.11 15.30 -5.67
CA ARG A 402 8.98 16.22 -6.81
C ARG A 402 10.21 16.24 -7.70
N THR A 403 11.40 16.14 -7.11
CA THR A 403 12.68 16.26 -7.81
C THR A 403 13.26 14.91 -8.21
N HIS A 404 13.10 13.91 -7.35
CA HIS A 404 13.66 12.57 -7.50
C HIS A 404 12.63 11.51 -7.05
N PRO A 405 11.50 11.36 -7.78
CA PRO A 405 10.41 10.51 -7.34
C PRO A 405 10.81 9.03 -7.17
N VAL A 406 11.57 8.48 -8.12
CA VAL A 406 12.02 7.08 -8.06
C VAL A 406 12.93 6.84 -6.85
N MET A 407 13.93 7.69 -6.65
CA MET A 407 14.86 7.58 -5.52
C MET A 407 14.13 7.69 -4.18
N THR A 408 13.25 8.66 -4.06
CA THR A 408 12.56 8.96 -2.79
C THR A 408 11.56 7.86 -2.45
N LEU A 409 10.84 7.34 -3.45
CA LEU A 409 9.92 6.22 -3.27
C LEU A 409 10.66 4.94 -2.87
N LEU A 410 11.77 4.62 -3.56
CA LEU A 410 12.60 3.46 -3.21
C LEU A 410 13.26 3.61 -1.83
N ALA A 411 13.66 4.82 -1.46
CA ALA A 411 14.16 5.11 -0.11
C ALA A 411 13.09 4.89 0.95
N ALA A 412 11.84 5.28 0.70
CA ALA A 412 10.73 5.00 1.62
C ALA A 412 10.54 3.49 1.80
N CYS A 413 10.56 2.71 0.70
CA CYS A 413 10.43 1.25 0.77
C CYS A 413 11.55 0.61 1.61
N TYR A 414 12.81 0.96 1.34
CA TYR A 414 13.93 0.45 2.12
C TYR A 414 13.95 0.96 3.57
N PHE A 415 13.45 2.18 3.81
CA PHE A 415 13.31 2.69 5.16
C PHE A 415 12.28 1.87 5.96
N ALA A 416 11.18 1.43 5.36
CA ALA A 416 10.24 0.51 6.02
C ALA A 416 10.94 -0.78 6.47
N VAL A 417 11.79 -1.38 5.63
CA VAL A 417 12.59 -2.58 5.97
C VAL A 417 13.60 -2.29 7.09
N LEU A 418 14.28 -1.14 7.03
CA LEU A 418 15.22 -0.72 8.09
C LEU A 418 14.48 -0.50 9.44
N MET A 419 13.23 -0.06 9.37
CA MET A 419 12.28 0.07 10.48
C MET A 419 11.55 -1.24 10.80
N VAL A 420 12.15 -2.38 10.44
CA VAL A 420 11.74 -3.75 10.76
C VAL A 420 10.38 -4.18 10.21
N SER A 421 9.90 -3.57 9.12
CA SER A 421 8.82 -4.17 8.33
C SER A 421 9.24 -5.57 7.84
N ASP A 422 8.38 -6.55 8.08
CA ASP A 422 8.61 -7.95 7.73
C ASP A 422 7.92 -8.37 6.43
N ASP A 423 7.25 -7.44 5.75
CA ASP A 423 6.45 -7.73 4.56
C ASP A 423 7.13 -7.38 3.24
N ASN A 424 6.52 -7.81 2.13
CA ASN A 424 6.77 -7.21 0.84
C ASN A 424 6.41 -5.72 0.90
N VAL A 425 7.16 -4.86 0.20
CA VAL A 425 6.85 -3.42 0.15
C VAL A 425 6.69 -3.02 -1.31
N SER A 426 5.43 -2.91 -1.73
CA SER A 426 5.03 -2.58 -3.09
C SER A 426 4.16 -1.33 -3.12
N VAL A 427 4.42 -0.49 -4.12
CA VAL A 427 3.80 0.82 -4.25
C VAL A 427 3.70 1.25 -5.70
N THR A 428 2.58 1.87 -6.05
CA THR A 428 2.36 2.57 -7.31
C THR A 428 2.09 4.03 -7.00
N LEU A 429 2.94 4.92 -7.50
CA LEU A 429 2.79 6.37 -7.43
C LEU A 429 2.36 6.92 -8.79
N VAL A 430 1.26 7.67 -8.83
CA VAL A 430 0.69 8.26 -10.04
C VAL A 430 0.76 9.78 -9.94
N LEU A 431 1.34 10.41 -10.97
CA LEU A 431 1.46 11.86 -11.09
C LEU A 431 0.24 12.41 -11.82
N LEU A 432 -0.64 13.07 -11.06
CA LEU A 432 -1.93 13.56 -11.53
C LEU A 432 -1.81 14.78 -12.46
N ASP A 433 -0.66 15.46 -12.48
CA ASP A 433 -0.41 16.58 -13.38
C ASP A 433 -0.19 16.14 -14.85
N GLY A 434 -0.01 14.84 -15.10
CA GLY A 434 0.31 14.30 -16.42
C GLY A 434 1.76 14.57 -16.85
N VAL A 435 2.59 15.12 -15.98
CA VAL A 435 3.97 15.53 -16.30
C VAL A 435 4.94 14.47 -15.78
N PRO A 436 5.63 13.72 -16.65
CA PRO A 436 6.62 12.75 -16.20
C PRO A 436 7.78 13.49 -15.53
N ARG A 437 8.10 13.10 -14.29
CA ARG A 437 9.22 13.65 -13.49
C ARG A 437 10.45 12.73 -13.51
N PHE A 438 10.56 11.94 -14.56
CA PHE A 438 11.63 10.99 -14.84
C PHE A 438 11.91 11.00 -16.34
N ALA A 439 13.11 10.59 -16.75
CA ALA A 439 13.52 10.65 -18.14
C ALA A 439 13.05 9.42 -18.94
N GLY A 440 12.78 9.60 -20.24
CA GLY A 440 12.33 8.53 -21.13
C GLY A 440 10.83 8.25 -21.07
N ALA A 441 10.35 7.50 -22.06
CA ALA A 441 8.94 7.17 -22.22
C ALA A 441 8.51 6.03 -21.29
N ARG A 442 9.35 5.00 -21.19
CA ARG A 442 9.18 3.87 -20.28
C ARG A 442 10.54 3.28 -19.95
N ALA A 443 10.74 2.87 -18.71
CA ALA A 443 11.92 2.13 -18.30
C ALA A 443 11.58 1.13 -17.20
N ASP A 444 12.14 -0.07 -17.32
CA ASP A 444 12.06 -1.13 -16.31
C ASP A 444 13.47 -1.39 -15.76
N LEU A 445 13.59 -1.59 -14.46
CA LEU A 445 14.82 -1.98 -13.78
C LEU A 445 14.50 -3.12 -12.80
N GLY A 446 15.33 -4.16 -12.78
CA GLY A 446 15.06 -5.36 -11.99
C GLY A 446 14.43 -6.51 -12.78
N PRO A 447 14.23 -7.68 -12.15
CA PRO A 447 13.50 -8.77 -12.77
C PRO A 447 12.04 -8.34 -12.94
N LEU A 448 11.50 -8.48 -14.14
CA LEU A 448 10.05 -8.34 -14.31
C LEU A 448 9.37 -9.37 -13.40
N PRO A 449 8.29 -9.00 -12.70
CA PRO A 449 7.51 -9.97 -11.95
C PRO A 449 7.00 -11.00 -12.95
N GLN A 450 7.58 -12.21 -12.88
CA GLN A 450 7.11 -13.39 -13.61
C GLN A 450 5.69 -13.72 -13.21
#